data_AF-A0A158NML7-F1
#
_entry.id   AF-A0A158NML7-F1
#
_cell.length_a   1.000
_cell.length_b   1.000
_cell.length_c   1.000
_cell.angle_alpha   90.00
_cell.angle_beta   90.00
_cell.angle_gamma   90.00
#
_symmetry.space_group_name_H-M   'P 1'
#
loop_
_entity.id
_entity.type
_entity.pdbx_description
1 polymer ?
#
loop_
_entity_poly.entity_id
_entity_poly.type
_entity_poly.pdbx_seq_one_letter_code
_entity_poly.pdbx_strand_id
1 'polypeptide(L)'
;MDLLAISTLICILDNIMPFLIRFISSYVLAQKRYDIELRKELSNLKENMAGLSMVDEFAKCAKLQRRYNHVENILKENINQRLNQKIKLQMLLIYSFRILNVRILLA
;
A
#
# COMPACT_ATOMS: atom_id res chain seq x y z
N MET A 1 -9.50 31.12 -30.58
CA MET A 1 -9.77 29.66 -30.65
C MET A 1 -8.95 28.89 -29.63
N ASP A 2 -7.98 29.54 -28.99
CA ASP A 2 -6.98 28.91 -28.12
C ASP A 2 -7.54 28.55 -26.74
N LEU A 3 -8.45 29.35 -26.18
CA LEU A 3 -9.05 29.06 -24.86
C LEU A 3 -9.86 27.77 -24.83
N LEU A 4 -10.61 27.49 -25.90
CA LEU A 4 -11.39 26.26 -26.04
C LEU A 4 -10.48 25.04 -26.20
N ALA A 5 -9.38 25.18 -26.96
CA ALA A 5 -8.39 24.11 -27.10
C ALA A 5 -7.65 23.83 -25.77
N ILE A 6 -7.35 24.86 -24.97
CA ILE A 6 -6.75 24.72 -23.65
C ILE A 6 -7.72 24.02 -22.68
N SER A 7 -8.98 24.44 -22.67
CA SER A 7 -10.01 23.83 -21.81
C SER A 7 -10.25 22.35 -22.16
N THR A 8 -10.32 21.99 -23.43
CA THR A 8 -10.50 20.58 -23.84
C THR A 8 -9.28 19.74 -23.47
N LEU A 9 -8.06 20.29 -23.61
CA LEU A 9 -6.83 19.63 -23.17
C LEU A 9 -6.81 19.36 -21.66
N ILE A 10 -7.20 20.33 -20.83
CA ILE A 10 -7.28 20.16 -19.38
C ILE A 10 -8.28 19.06 -19.02
N CYS A 11 -9.48 19.08 -19.60
CA CYS A 11 -10.50 18.05 -19.34
C CYS A 11 -10.01 16.63 -19.69
N ILE A 12 -9.25 16.49 -20.79
CA ILE A 12 -8.67 15.20 -21.18
C ILE A 12 -7.60 14.78 -20.16
N LEU A 13 -6.76 15.72 -19.72
CA LEU A 13 -5.69 15.48 -18.75
C LEU A 13 -6.25 15.06 -17.38
N ASP A 14 -7.31 15.72 -16.91
CA ASP A 14 -8.01 15.40 -15.66
C ASP A 14 -8.56 13.97 -15.67
N ASN A 15 -9.03 13.49 -16.82
CA ASN A 15 -9.57 12.14 -16.97
C ASN A 15 -8.47 11.06 -16.99
N ILE A 16 -7.27 11.39 -17.49
CA ILE A 16 -6.10 10.49 -17.53
C ILE A 16 -5.36 10.48 -16.19
N MET A 17 -5.40 11.57 -15.42
CA MET A 17 -4.74 11.72 -14.13
C MET A 17 -5.01 10.56 -13.14
N PRO A 18 -6.26 10.14 -12.85
CA PRO A 18 -6.52 9.04 -11.92
C PRO A 18 -5.91 7.72 -12.38
N PHE A 19 -5.73 7.54 -13.69
CA PHE A 19 -5.07 6.37 -14.26
C PHE A 19 -3.55 6.39 -13.99
N LEU A 20 -2.91 7.53 -14.20
CA LEU A 20 -1.48 7.73 -13.90
C LEU A 20 -1.19 7.59 -12.40
N ILE A 21 -2.04 8.17 -11.54
CA ILE A 21 -1.92 8.05 -10.08
C ILE A 21 -2.02 6.59 -9.65
N ARG A 22 -2.98 5.84 -10.20
CA ARG A 22 -3.11 4.40 -9.92
C ARG A 22 -1.88 3.63 -10.38
N PHE A 23 -1.37 3.92 -11.58
CA PHE A 23 -0.20 3.25 -12.16
C PHE A 23 1.07 3.48 -11.35
N ILE A 24 1.36 4.75 -11.00
CA ILE A 24 2.51 5.11 -10.16
C ILE A 24 2.36 4.48 -8.77
N SER A 25 1.15 4.53 -8.19
CA SER A 25 0.88 3.90 -6.89
C SER A 25 1.11 2.39 -6.95
N SER A 26 0.68 1.70 -8.00
CA SER A 26 0.90 0.25 -8.14
C SER A 26 2.37 -0.10 -8.33
N TYR A 27 3.13 0.74 -9.04
CA TYR A 27 4.56 0.53 -9.24
C TYR A 27 5.35 0.76 -7.94
N VAL A 28 5.06 1.86 -7.23
CA VAL A 28 5.72 2.19 -5.95
C VAL A 28 5.34 1.20 -4.84
N LEU A 29 4.11 0.67 -4.85
CA LEU A 29 3.66 -0.36 -3.92
C LEU A 29 3.87 -1.78 -4.42
N ALA A 30 4.62 -1.99 -5.52
CA ALA A 30 4.95 -3.33 -5.99
C ALA A 30 5.49 -4.15 -4.81
N GLN A 31 4.81 -5.26 -4.54
CA GLN A 31 4.96 -6.00 -3.30
C GLN A 31 6.42 -6.44 -3.13
N LYS A 32 7.08 -5.96 -2.08
CA LYS A 32 8.47 -6.35 -1.82
C LYS A 32 8.52 -7.85 -1.51
N ARG A 33 9.52 -8.55 -2.05
CA ARG A 33 9.75 -9.99 -1.81
C ARG A 33 9.73 -10.35 -0.32
N TYR A 34 10.19 -9.41 0.52
CA TYR A 34 10.18 -9.51 1.98
C TYR A 34 8.78 -9.77 2.59
N ASP A 35 7.72 -9.15 2.07
CA ASP A 35 6.35 -9.38 2.59
C ASP A 35 5.83 -10.78 2.23
N ILE A 36 6.23 -11.29 1.08
CA ILE A 36 5.87 -12.63 0.63
C ILE A 36 6.55 -13.66 1.54
N GLU A 37 7.80 -13.41 1.88
CA GLU A 37 8.58 -14.23 2.81
C GLU A 37 8.00 -14.21 4.23
N LEU A 38 7.67 -13.04 4.77
CA LEU A 38 6.97 -12.89 6.05
C LEU A 38 5.64 -13.65 6.10
N ARG A 39 4.84 -13.60 5.02
CA ARG A 39 3.58 -14.36 4.92
C ARG A 39 3.82 -15.87 4.90
N LYS A 40 4.88 -16.31 4.23
CA LYS A 40 5.27 -17.73 4.19
C LYS A 40 5.74 -18.20 5.56
N GLU A 41 6.52 -17.39 6.27
CA GLU A 41 6.94 -17.65 7.64
C GLU A 41 5.75 -17.75 8.59
N LEU A 42 4.77 -16.86 8.46
CA LEU A 42 3.53 -16.87 9.24
C LEU A 42 2.72 -18.16 9.01
N SER A 43 2.63 -18.62 7.76
CA SER A 43 1.96 -19.88 7.40
C SER A 43 2.67 -21.09 8.01
N ASN A 44 4.00 -21.17 7.89
CA ASN A 44 4.80 -22.21 8.51
C ASN A 44 4.63 -22.23 10.04
N LEU A 45 4.62 -21.05 10.67
CA LEU A 45 4.49 -20.95 12.13
C LEU A 45 3.10 -21.40 12.60
N LYS A 46 2.05 -21.16 11.80
CA LYS A 46 0.70 -21.66 12.04
C LYS A 46 0.61 -23.18 11.91
N GLU A 47 1.23 -23.78 10.89
CA GLU A 47 1.30 -25.24 10.74
C GLU A 47 2.07 -25.90 11.90
N ASN A 48 3.18 -25.30 12.32
CA ASN A 48 3.94 -25.80 13.47
C ASN A 48 3.12 -25.76 14.77
N MET A 49 2.26 -24.75 14.97
CA MET A 49 1.34 -24.71 16.11
C MET A 49 0.21 -25.74 15.99
N ALA A 50 -0.27 -26.03 14.78
CA ALA A 50 -1.32 -27.02 14.55
C ALA A 50 -0.84 -28.47 14.78
N GLY A 51 0.45 -28.74 14.56
CA GLY A 51 1.07 -30.04 14.83
C GLY A 51 1.45 -30.29 16.30
N LEU A 52 1.30 -29.29 17.17
CA LEU A 52 1.66 -29.37 18.58
C LEU A 52 0.42 -29.62 19.46
N SER A 53 0.48 -30.64 20.32
CA SER A 53 -0.54 -30.86 21.36
C SER A 53 -0.46 -29.71 22.37
N MET A 54 -1.49 -28.85 22.37
CA MET A 54 -1.58 -27.67 23.25
C MET A 54 -1.54 -28.01 24.75
N VAL A 55 -1.85 -29.27 25.09
CA VAL A 55 -2.01 -29.77 26.46
C VAL A 55 -0.67 -30.22 27.08
N ASP A 56 0.21 -30.88 26.32
CA ASP A 56 1.51 -31.36 26.83
C ASP A 56 2.66 -30.36 26.61
N GLU A 57 2.57 -29.52 25.57
CA GLU A 57 3.65 -28.60 25.18
C GLU A 57 3.27 -27.12 25.28
N PHE A 58 2.43 -26.75 26.26
CA PHE A 58 1.90 -25.40 26.46
C PHE A 58 2.96 -24.29 26.42
N ALA A 59 4.13 -24.51 27.04
CA ALA A 59 5.23 -23.55 27.04
C ALA A 59 5.82 -23.30 25.62
N LYS A 60 5.90 -24.34 24.79
CA LYS A 60 6.35 -24.22 23.40
C LYS A 60 5.28 -23.55 22.54
N CYS A 61 4.00 -23.90 22.72
CA CYS A 61 2.88 -23.24 22.05
C CYS A 61 2.84 -21.74 22.37
N ALA A 62 2.98 -21.36 23.65
CA ALA A 62 3.02 -19.94 24.06
C ALA A 62 4.21 -19.19 23.43
N LYS A 63 5.37 -19.85 23.30
CA LYS A 63 6.56 -19.27 22.64
C LYS A 63 6.35 -19.10 21.13
N LEU A 64 5.74 -20.08 20.46
CA LEU A 64 5.39 -19.97 19.04
C LEU A 64 4.33 -18.90 18.81
N GLN A 65 3.32 -18.79 19.67
CA GLN A 65 2.27 -17.79 19.54
C GLN A 65 2.79 -16.36 19.73
N ARG A 66 3.76 -16.15 20.64
CA ARG A 66 4.46 -14.86 20.74
C ARG A 66 5.24 -14.52 19.46
N ARG A 67 5.93 -15.50 18.87
CA ARG A 67 6.60 -15.29 17.58
C ARG A 67 5.61 -14.97 16.46
N TYR A 68 4.47 -15.66 16.42
CA TYR A 68 3.41 -15.40 15.44
C TYR A 68 2.88 -13.99 15.55
N ASN A 69 2.49 -13.57 16.77
CA ASN A 69 1.99 -12.21 17.00
C ASN A 69 3.05 -11.14 16.66
N HIS A 70 4.33 -11.43 16.86
CA HIS A 70 5.40 -10.52 16.49
C HIS A 70 5.52 -10.35 14.96
N VAL A 71 5.56 -11.46 14.22
CA VAL A 71 5.62 -11.45 12.75
C VAL A 71 4.34 -10.85 12.15
N GLU A 72 3.17 -11.13 12.73
CA GLU A 72 1.90 -10.53 12.35
C GLU A 72 1.89 -9.01 12.55
N ASN A 73 2.37 -8.54 13.70
CA ASN A 73 2.48 -7.10 13.96
C ASN A 73 3.41 -6.40 12.97
N ILE A 74 4.57 -6.99 12.66
CA ILE A 74 5.49 -6.45 11.64
C ILE A 74 4.80 -6.37 10.28
N LEU A 75 4.07 -7.41 9.89
CA LEU A 75 3.34 -7.43 8.62
C LEU A 75 2.25 -6.35 8.59
N LYS A 76 1.51 -6.18 9.68
CA LYS A 76 0.47 -5.15 9.81
C LYS A 76 1.04 -3.73 9.77
N GLU A 77 2.14 -3.50 10.47
CA GLU A 77 2.89 -2.22 10.44
C GLU A 77 3.33 -1.89 9.01
N ASN A 78 3.94 -2.85 8.31
CA ASN A 78 4.38 -2.70 6.93
C ASN A 78 3.22 -2.37 5.97
N ILE A 79 2.08 -3.04 6.12
CA ILE A 79 0.87 -2.77 5.32
C ILE A 79 0.35 -1.35 5.60
N ASN A 80 0.23 -0.95 6.87
CA ASN A 80 -0.23 0.38 7.25
C ASN A 80 0.71 1.47 6.75
N GLN A 81 2.02 1.27 6.85
CA GLN A 81 3.01 2.21 6.35
C GLN A 81 2.90 2.37 4.83
N ARG A 82 2.67 1.29 4.08
CA ARG A 82 2.44 1.34 2.62
C ARG A 82 1.15 2.04 2.25
N LEU A 83 0.05 1.76 2.95
CA LEU A 83 -1.22 2.45 2.73
C LEU A 83 -1.07 3.94 3.00
N ASN A 84 -0.40 4.32 4.07
CA ASN A 84 -0.13 5.72 4.39
C ASN A 84 0.77 6.40 3.34
N GLN A 85 1.82 5.72 2.85
CA GLN A 85 2.65 6.22 1.76
C GLN A 85 1.85 6.39 0.46
N LYS A 86 0.97 5.45 0.12
CA LYS A 86 0.07 5.55 -1.03
C LYS A 86 -0.83 6.77 -0.91
N ILE A 87 -1.51 6.93 0.22
CA ILE A 87 -2.42 8.06 0.45
C ILE A 87 -1.67 9.39 0.39
N LYS A 88 -0.46 9.47 0.98
CA LYS A 88 0.39 10.66 0.91
C LYS A 88 0.79 11.01 -0.54
N LEU A 89 1.24 10.02 -1.32
CA LEU A 89 1.59 10.23 -2.73
C LEU A 89 0.37 10.64 -3.57
N GLN A 90 -0.77 9.99 -3.35
CA GLN A 90 -2.02 10.35 -4.03
C GLN A 90 -2.45 11.77 -3.70
N MET A 91 -2.42 12.17 -2.42
CA MET A 91 -2.71 13.55 -2.03
C MET A 91 -1.75 14.54 -2.70
N LEU A 92 -0.44 14.28 -2.65
CA LEU A 92 0.56 15.18 -3.25
C LEU A 92 0.32 15.38 -4.74
N LEU A 93 0.04 14.30 -5.48
CA LEU A 93 -0.24 14.36 -6.92
C LEU A 93 -1.55 15.10 -7.23
N ILE A 94 -2.61 14.86 -6.46
CA ILE A 94 -3.89 15.55 -6.64
C ILE A 94 -3.73 17.05 -6.35
N TYR A 95 -3.06 17.42 -5.25
CA TYR A 95 -2.86 18.81 -4.88
C TYR A 95 -1.97 19.56 -5.88
N SER A 96 -0.86 18.96 -6.31
CA SER A 96 0.04 19.59 -7.29
C SER A 96 -0.68 19.86 -8.61
N PHE A 97 -1.44 18.88 -9.09
CA PHE A 97 -2.21 19.01 -10.31
C PHE A 97 -3.33 20.04 -10.20
N ARG A 98 -4.04 20.08 -9.05
CA ARG A 98 -5.05 21.11 -8.80
C ARG A 98 -4.47 22.53 -8.85
N ILE A 99 -3.28 22.74 -8.29
CA ILE A 99 -2.59 24.04 -8.34
C ILE A 99 -2.20 24.39 -9.78
N LEU A 100 -1.70 23.42 -10.55
CA LEU A 100 -1.37 23.62 -11.97
C LEU A 100 -2.60 24.01 -12.79
N ASN A 101 -3.71 23.29 -12.62
CA ASN A 101 -4.97 23.61 -13.33
C ASN A 101 -5.48 25.01 -13.01
N VAL A 102 -5.43 25.42 -11.73
CA VAL A 102 -5.82 26.79 -11.35
C VAL A 102 -4.90 27.82 -11.98
N ARG A 103 -3.58 27.59 -12.02
CA ARG A 103 -2.64 28.51 -12.69
C ARG A 103 -2.88 28.60 -14.19
N ILE A 104 -3.14 27.49 -14.87
CA ILE A 104 -3.39 27.47 -16.31
C ILE A 104 -4.72 28.16 -16.65
N LEU A 105 -5.73 28.01 -15.79
CA LEU A 105 -7.02 28.70 -15.98
C LEU A 105 -6.94 30.21 -15.76
N LEU A 106 -6.07 30.65 -14.84
CA LEU A 106 -5.88 32.07 -14.52
C LEU A 106 -4.91 32.81 -15.46
N ALA A 107 -4.13 32.06 -16.25
CA ALA A 107 -3.11 32.57 -17.18
C ALA A 107 -3.70 32.75 -18.59
#